data_AF-A0A1H8A414-F1
#
_entry.id   AF-A0A1H8A414-F1
#
_cell.length_a   1.000
_cell.length_b   1.000
_cell.length_c   1.000
_cell.angle_alpha   90.00
_cell.angle_beta   90.00
_cell.angle_gamma   90.00
#
_symmetry.space_group_name_H-M   'P 1'
#
loop_
_entity.id
_entity.type
_entity.pdbx_description
1 polymer ?
#
loop_
_entity_poly.entity_id
_entity_poly.type
_entity_poly.pdbx_seq_one_letter_code
_entity_poly.pdbx_strand_id
1 'polypeptide(L)'
;MQTQTMQQQTGTVLTERDVVNKLRSYAIERKYALKAYQYATGAAEKLEAVEQVLIKLEIAELQSSPKQVIKTVMTCALDLHFIAPRATKKLYQTWYEKIEAIMQACRDYL
;
A
#
# COMPACT_ATOMS: atom_id res chain seq x y z
N MET A 1 -5.75 -45.13 -10.35
CA MET A 1 -5.65 -43.67 -10.52
C MET A 1 -5.42 -43.07 -9.14
N GLN A 2 -4.21 -42.54 -8.89
CA GLN A 2 -3.91 -41.85 -7.63
C GLN A 2 -4.39 -40.41 -7.75
N THR A 3 -5.35 -40.02 -6.92
CA THR A 3 -5.78 -38.63 -6.77
C THR A 3 -4.68 -37.90 -6.02
N GLN A 4 -3.86 -37.13 -6.75
CA GLN A 4 -2.95 -36.17 -6.14
C GLN A 4 -3.81 -35.08 -5.47
N THR A 5 -3.80 -35.07 -4.14
CA THR A 5 -4.24 -33.92 -3.35
C THR A 5 -3.32 -32.76 -3.69
N MET A 6 -3.81 -31.80 -4.47
CA MET A 6 -3.22 -30.46 -4.54
C MET A 6 -3.23 -29.90 -3.12
N GLN A 7 -2.05 -29.83 -2.49
CA GLN A 7 -1.83 -29.01 -1.32
C GLN A 7 -2.12 -27.57 -1.71
N GLN A 8 -3.29 -27.07 -1.31
CA GLN A 8 -3.52 -25.64 -1.18
C GLN A 8 -2.42 -25.11 -0.25
N GLN A 9 -1.49 -24.35 -0.82
CA GLN A 9 -0.69 -23.42 -0.04
C GLN A 9 -1.69 -22.51 0.68
N THR A 10 -1.91 -22.76 1.97
CA THR A 10 -2.59 -21.85 2.89
C THR A 10 -1.67 -20.65 3.12
N GLY A 11 -1.48 -19.85 2.07
CA GLY A 11 -1.08 -18.46 2.21
C GLY A 11 -2.27 -17.72 2.77
N THR A 12 -2.10 -17.03 3.90
CA THR A 12 -3.16 -16.23 4.50
C THR A 12 -3.66 -15.22 3.47
N VAL A 13 -4.86 -15.41 2.92
CA VAL A 13 -5.51 -14.43 2.06
C VAL A 13 -5.77 -13.20 2.93
N LEU A 14 -5.11 -12.09 2.60
CA LEU A 14 -5.23 -10.85 3.36
C LEU A 14 -6.60 -10.24 3.11
N THR A 15 -7.45 -10.06 4.12
CA THR A 15 -8.78 -9.44 3.97
C THR A 15 -8.68 -8.01 3.44
N GLU A 16 -9.80 -7.45 2.95
CA GLU A 16 -9.87 -6.04 2.52
C GLU A 16 -9.42 -5.08 3.63
N ARG A 17 -9.73 -5.42 4.89
CA ARG A 17 -9.30 -4.64 6.05
C ARG A 17 -7.80 -4.76 6.29
N ASP A 18 -7.23 -5.94 6.06
CA ASP A 18 -5.78 -6.16 6.22
C ASP A 18 -4.98 -5.35 5.20
N VAL A 19 -5.42 -5.32 3.93
CA VAL A 19 -4.72 -4.55 2.90
C VAL A 19 -4.84 -3.05 3.14
N VAL A 20 -5.99 -2.55 3.61
CA VAL A 20 -6.15 -1.15 4.04
C VAL A 20 -5.18 -0.83 5.18
N ASN A 21 -5.18 -1.64 6.24
CA ASN A 21 -4.36 -1.39 7.43
C ASN A 21 -2.87 -1.44 7.12
N LYS A 22 -2.42 -2.41 6.31
CA LYS A 22 -1.01 -2.50 5.90
C LYS A 22 -0.59 -1.29 5.09
N LEU A 23 -1.39 -0.90 4.09
CA LEU A 23 -1.07 0.27 3.26
C LEU A 23 -1.08 1.56 4.08
N ARG A 24 -2.00 1.70 5.03
CA ARG A 24 -2.02 2.81 5.99
C ARG A 24 -0.75 2.86 6.83
N SER A 25 -0.30 1.73 7.40
CA SER A 25 0.97 1.67 8.16
C SER A 25 2.13 2.19 7.30
N TYR A 26 2.20 1.73 6.05
CA TYR A 26 3.25 2.16 5.12
C TYR A 26 3.19 3.66 4.83
N ALA A 27 1.99 4.20 4.60
CA ALA A 27 1.81 5.64 4.41
C ALA A 27 2.19 6.46 5.67
N ILE A 28 1.86 6.00 6.87
CA ILE A 28 2.24 6.65 8.13
C ILE A 28 3.76 6.64 8.33
N GLU A 29 4.39 5.47 8.21
CA GLU A 29 5.85 5.33 8.28
C GLU A 29 6.54 6.26 7.26
N ARG A 30 5.96 6.36 6.05
CA ARG A 30 6.44 7.25 4.99
C ARG A 30 6.31 8.73 5.34
N LYS A 31 5.18 9.14 5.93
CA LYS A 31 4.93 10.49 6.41
C LYS A 31 5.99 10.89 7.44
N TYR A 32 6.29 10.01 8.40
CA TYR A 32 7.35 10.27 9.38
C TYR A 32 8.73 10.38 8.75
N ALA A 33 9.07 9.48 7.81
CA ALA A 33 10.33 9.57 7.09
C ALA A 33 10.45 10.90 6.34
N LEU A 34 9.42 11.34 5.62
CA LEU A 34 9.44 12.61 4.89
C LEU A 34 9.54 13.83 5.83
N LYS A 35 8.86 13.81 6.99
CA LYS A 35 9.00 14.88 8.00
C LYS A 35 10.43 15.01 8.52
N ALA A 36 11.13 13.89 8.71
CA ALA A 36 12.54 13.91 9.11
C ALA A 36 13.46 14.56 8.05
N TYR A 37 13.06 14.55 6.78
CA TYR A 37 13.76 15.18 5.66
C TYR A 37 13.03 16.42 5.12
N GLN A 38 12.27 17.14 5.96
CA GLN A 38 11.44 18.28 5.55
C GLN A 38 12.21 19.43 4.84
N TYR A 39 13.52 19.47 5.00
CA TYR A 39 14.40 20.46 4.36
C TYR A 39 14.77 20.10 2.91
N ALA A 40 14.43 18.90 2.43
CA ALA A 40 14.67 18.49 1.05
C ALA A 40 13.66 19.15 0.08
N THR A 41 14.13 19.56 -1.09
CA THR A 41 13.26 20.11 -2.15
C THR A 41 12.13 19.14 -2.49
N GLY A 42 10.90 19.64 -2.52
CA GLY A 42 9.72 18.84 -2.81
C GLY A 42 9.20 18.02 -1.62
N ALA A 43 9.72 18.22 -0.40
CA ALA A 43 9.29 17.46 0.78
C ALA A 43 7.87 17.81 1.23
N ALA A 44 7.47 19.09 1.13
CA ALA A 44 6.13 19.54 1.49
C ALA A 44 5.05 18.94 0.58
N GLU A 45 5.27 18.97 -0.74
CA GLU A 45 4.38 18.40 -1.75
C GLU A 45 4.28 16.88 -1.60
N LYS A 46 5.40 16.21 -1.29
CA LYS A 46 5.39 14.78 -1.00
C LYS A 46 4.65 14.46 0.30
N LEU A 47 4.77 15.29 1.33
CA LEU A 47 4.03 15.13 2.58
C LEU A 47 2.53 15.28 2.35
N GLU A 48 2.11 16.32 1.63
CA GLU A 48 0.72 16.53 1.25
C GLU A 48 0.17 15.35 0.44
N ALA A 49 0.94 14.84 -0.53
CA ALA A 49 0.54 13.67 -1.31
C ALA A 49 0.35 12.42 -0.42
N VAL A 50 1.21 12.19 0.58
CA VAL A 50 1.01 11.09 1.55
C VAL A 50 -0.24 11.33 2.41
N GLU A 51 -0.54 12.58 2.80
CA GLU A 51 -1.76 12.90 3.54
C GLU A 51 -3.02 12.63 2.72
N GLN A 52 -3.02 12.98 1.43
CA GLN A 52 -4.12 12.65 0.53
C GLN A 52 -4.34 11.13 0.41
N VAL A 53 -3.26 10.33 0.39
CA VAL A 53 -3.37 8.86 0.42
C VAL A 53 -4.04 8.38 1.71
N LEU A 54 -3.66 8.93 2.87
CA LEU A 54 -4.27 8.56 4.16
C LEU A 54 -5.77 8.89 4.19
N ILE A 55 -6.17 10.06 3.70
CA ILE A 55 -7.58 10.46 3.60
C ILE A 55 -8.36 9.50 2.68
N LYS A 56 -7.81 9.15 1.51
CA LYS A 56 -8.44 8.18 0.59
C LYS A 56 -8.60 6.80 1.25
N LEU A 57 -7.65 6.38 2.08
CA LEU A 57 -7.75 5.11 2.82
C LEU A 57 -8.81 5.13 3.92
N GLU A 58 -8.98 6.26 4.62
CA GLU A 58 -10.10 6.44 5.54
C GLU A 58 -11.45 6.36 4.81
N ILE A 59 -11.56 7.01 3.65
CA ILE A 59 -12.77 6.90 2.80
C ILE A 59 -13.00 5.45 2.36
N ALA A 60 -11.93 4.70 2.03
CA ALA A 60 -12.05 3.29 1.66
C ALA A 60 -12.70 2.46 2.77
N GLU A 61 -12.37 2.68 4.05
CA GLU A 61 -12.97 1.94 5.17
C GLU A 61 -14.46 2.18 5.35
N LEU A 62 -14.97 3.32 4.86
CA LEU A 62 -16.39 3.66 4.94
C LEU A 62 -17.21 3.03 3.79
N GLN A 63 -16.55 2.42 2.81
CA GLN A 63 -17.24 1.83 1.67
C GLN A 63 -17.86 0.47 2.06
N SER A 64 -19.12 0.27 1.68
CA SER A 64 -19.87 -0.95 2.00
C SER A 64 -19.53 -2.13 1.08
N SER A 65 -18.80 -1.89 -0.02
CA SER A 65 -18.48 -2.90 -1.03
C SER A 65 -16.99 -3.27 -0.98
N PRO A 66 -16.64 -4.53 -0.66
CA PRO A 66 -15.25 -4.99 -0.65
C PRO A 66 -14.52 -4.71 -1.98
N LYS A 67 -15.22 -4.85 -3.11
CA LYS A 67 -14.66 -4.56 -4.45
C LYS A 67 -14.28 -3.08 -4.62
N GLN A 68 -15.06 -2.16 -4.05
CA GLN A 68 -14.72 -0.74 -4.08
C GLN A 68 -13.55 -0.45 -3.15
N VAL A 69 -13.53 -1.06 -1.95
CA VAL A 69 -12.42 -0.93 -0.99
C VAL A 69 -11.10 -1.30 -1.68
N ILE A 70 -11.04 -2.48 -2.30
CA ILE A 70 -9.84 -2.97 -3.00
C ILE A 70 -9.43 -2.04 -4.15
N LYS A 71 -10.38 -1.53 -4.94
CA LYS A 71 -10.07 -0.56 -6.01
C LYS A 71 -9.47 0.73 -5.45
N THR A 72 -10.03 1.27 -4.37
CA THR A 72 -9.50 2.47 -3.72
C THR A 72 -8.10 2.20 -3.14
N VAL A 73 -7.90 1.04 -2.48
CA VAL A 73 -6.58 0.63 -1.96
C VAL A 73 -5.55 0.50 -3.08
N MET A 74 -5.91 -0.10 -4.22
CA MET A 74 -5.03 -0.22 -5.38
C MET A 74 -4.60 1.15 -5.91
N THR A 75 -5.53 2.09 -6.06
CA THR A 75 -5.21 3.48 -6.47
C THR A 75 -4.30 4.16 -5.45
N CYS A 76 -4.57 3.99 -4.15
CA CYS A 76 -3.72 4.55 -3.09
C CYS A 76 -2.31 3.94 -3.10
N ALA A 77 -2.19 2.64 -3.37
CA ALA A 77 -0.91 1.95 -3.47
C ALA A 77 -0.09 2.51 -4.63
N LEU A 78 -0.71 2.70 -5.80
CA LEU A 78 -0.07 3.34 -6.95
C LEU A 78 0.38 4.77 -6.61
N ASP A 79 -0.48 5.58 -6.00
CA ASP A 79 -0.11 6.95 -5.58
C ASP A 79 1.11 6.91 -4.66
N LEU A 80 1.11 6.04 -3.65
CA LEU A 80 2.20 5.92 -2.69
C LEU A 80 3.51 5.43 -3.32
N HIS A 81 3.41 4.56 -4.32
CA HIS A 81 4.54 4.03 -5.08
C HIS A 81 5.36 5.14 -5.75
N PHE A 82 4.69 6.18 -6.25
CA PHE A 82 5.35 7.30 -6.94
C PHE A 82 5.86 8.41 -6.01
N ILE A 83 5.53 8.40 -4.72
CA ILE A 83 5.94 9.43 -3.74
C ILE A 83 7.36 9.18 -3.14
N ALA A 84 8.11 8.19 -3.63
CA ALA A 84 9.39 7.80 -3.03
C ALA A 84 10.59 8.75 -3.38
N PRO A 85 11.44 9.13 -2.41
CA PRO A 85 12.71 9.78 -2.65
C PRO A 85 13.64 8.74 -3.26
N ARG A 86 14.03 8.97 -4.51
CA ARG A 86 15.04 8.18 -5.20
C ARG A 86 16.45 8.30 -4.58
N ALA A 87 16.59 9.12 -3.53
CA ALA A 87 17.86 9.48 -2.91
C ALA A 87 18.59 8.30 -2.26
N THR A 88 17.88 7.24 -1.83
CA THR A 88 18.51 6.06 -1.22
C THR A 88 17.96 4.78 -1.86
N LYS A 89 18.75 4.17 -2.75
CA LYS A 89 18.36 2.97 -3.52
C LYS A 89 17.79 1.85 -2.63
N LYS A 90 18.38 1.61 -1.46
CA LYS A 90 17.95 0.57 -0.52
C LYS A 90 16.57 0.86 0.09
N LEU A 91 16.35 2.07 0.62
CA LEU A 91 15.06 2.43 1.21
C LEU A 91 13.98 2.53 0.13
N TYR A 92 14.30 3.09 -1.04
CA TYR A 92 13.40 3.08 -2.19
C TYR A 92 12.93 1.67 -2.53
N GLN A 93 13.86 0.72 -2.63
CA GLN A 93 13.55 -0.67 -2.97
C GLN A 93 12.71 -1.38 -1.91
N THR A 94 12.99 -1.17 -0.62
CA THR A 94 12.15 -1.72 0.46
C THR A 94 10.72 -1.18 0.41
N TRP A 95 10.53 0.11 0.15
CA TRP A 95 9.19 0.69 0.03
C TRP A 95 8.46 0.20 -1.22
N TYR A 96 9.18 0.12 -2.33
CA TYR A 96 8.67 -0.41 -3.59
C TYR A 96 8.13 -1.83 -3.42
N GLU A 97 8.93 -2.73 -2.85
CA GLU A 97 8.54 -4.13 -2.62
C GLU A 97 7.34 -4.27 -1.66
N LYS A 98 7.32 -3.48 -0.58
CA LYS A 98 6.18 -3.44 0.35
C LYS A 98 4.89 -3.04 -0.36
N ILE A 99 4.93 -2.03 -1.23
CA ILE A 99 3.76 -1.52 -1.94
C ILE A 99 3.34 -2.48 -3.06
N GLU A 100 4.28 -3.06 -3.81
CA GLU A 100 4.02 -4.09 -4.81
C GLU A 100 3.31 -5.32 -4.21
N ALA A 101 3.72 -5.76 -3.02
CA ALA A 101 3.05 -6.87 -2.33
C ALA A 101 1.58 -6.56 -2.01
N ILE A 102 1.25 -5.30 -1.69
CA ILE A 102 -0.14 -4.86 -1.51
C ILE A 102 -0.88 -4.86 -2.84
N MET A 103 -0.28 -4.32 -3.90
CA MET A 103 -0.91 -4.31 -5.23
C MET A 103 -1.18 -5.73 -5.73
N GLN A 104 -0.27 -6.67 -5.50
CA GLN A 104 -0.48 -8.07 -5.83
C GLN A 104 -1.63 -8.67 -5.00
N ALA A 105 -1.64 -8.45 -3.69
CA ALA A 105 -2.75 -8.89 -2.85
C ALA A 105 -4.10 -8.32 -3.31
N CYS A 106 -4.14 -7.05 -3.75
CA CYS A 106 -5.35 -6.46 -4.34
C CYS A 106 -5.77 -7.10 -5.67
N ARG A 107 -4.84 -7.62 -6.48
CA ARG A 107 -5.18 -8.31 -7.74
C ARG A 107 -5.85 -9.65 -7.50
N ASP A 108 -5.49 -10.35 -6.43
CA ASP A 108 -6.09 -11.64 -6.07
C ASP A 108 -7.60 -11.51 -5.73
N TYR A 109 -8.10 -10.29 -5.54
CA TYR A 109 -9.51 -9.94 -5.30
C TYR A 109 -10.30 -9.52 -6.54
N LEU A 110 -9.64 -9.26 -7.68
CA LEU A 110 -10.24 -8.70 -8.89
C LEU A 110 -10.58 -9.77 -9.93
#